data_AF-A0A4Y9R634-F1
#
_entry.id   AF-A0A4Y9R634-F1
#
_cell.length_a   1.000
_cell.length_b   1.000
_cell.length_c   1.000
_cell.angle_alpha   90.00
_cell.angle_beta   90.00
_cell.angle_gamma   90.00
#
_symmetry.space_group_name_H-M   'P 1'
#
loop_
_entity.id
_entity.type
_entity.pdbx_description
1 polymer ?
#
loop_
_entity_poly.entity_id
_entity_poly.type
_entity_poly.pdbx_seq_one_letter_code
_entity_poly.pdbx_strand_id
1 'polypeptide(L)'
;MLQNLTGWHFLIILVIILLLFGAPKLPALARSLGQSMKILKTEVASDKKPEEPTTVINADGSTTVTNPDGTTTTTTVRPADAGSAGSTGPAAKN
;
A
#
# COMPACT_ATOMS: atom_id res chain seq x y z
N MET A 1 21.46 30.62 -12.83
CA MET A 1 22.04 30.60 -11.47
C MET A 1 21.33 29.61 -10.51
N LEU A 2 20.58 28.62 -11.01
CA LEU A 2 19.84 27.64 -10.16
C LEU A 2 20.06 26.18 -10.60
N GLN A 3 20.80 25.93 -11.68
CA GLN A 3 20.99 24.58 -12.24
C GLN A 3 22.07 23.75 -11.53
N ASN A 4 22.70 24.29 -10.48
CA ASN A 4 23.74 23.57 -9.73
C ASN A 4 23.22 22.95 -8.42
N LEU A 5 21.90 22.98 -8.16
CA LEU A 5 21.24 22.31 -7.01
C LEU A 5 21.12 20.80 -7.25
N THR A 6 22.29 20.18 -7.37
CA THR A 6 22.66 19.11 -6.44
C THR A 6 21.67 17.96 -6.24
N GLY A 7 21.20 17.35 -7.33
CA GLY A 7 20.73 15.95 -7.25
C GLY A 7 21.73 15.04 -6.52
N TRP A 8 23.02 15.38 -6.61
CA TRP A 8 24.10 14.71 -5.89
C TRP A 8 24.10 14.94 -4.36
N HIS A 9 23.61 16.07 -3.86
CA HIS A 9 23.55 16.30 -2.41
C HIS A 9 22.47 15.44 -1.75
N PHE A 10 21.36 15.20 -2.45
CA PHE A 10 20.30 14.30 -1.95
C PHE A 10 20.84 12.89 -1.73
N LEU A 11 21.75 12.43 -2.60
CA LEU A 11 22.43 11.15 -2.44
C LEU A 11 23.31 11.11 -1.18
N ILE A 12 24.08 12.19 -0.92
CA ILE A 12 24.91 12.30 0.30
C ILE A 12 24.05 12.26 1.56
N ILE A 13 22.93 12.99 1.57
CA ILE A 13 22.03 13.06 2.72
C ILE A 13 21.40 11.68 2.96
N LEU A 14 20.97 11.01 1.89
CA LEU A 14 20.45 9.65 1.97
C LEU A 14 21.50 8.69 2.58
N VAL A 15 22.75 8.75 2.13
CA VAL A 15 23.83 7.91 2.69
C VAL A 15 24.04 8.17 4.18
N ILE A 16 24.05 9.43 4.62
CA ILE A 16 24.18 9.78 6.05
C ILE A 16 23.00 9.21 6.85
N ILE A 17 21.76 9.33 6.36
CA ILE A 17 20.59 8.80 7.04
C ILE A 17 20.64 7.26 7.08
N LEU A 18 21.09 6.59 6.02
CA LEU A 18 21.30 5.13 6.04
C LEU A 18 22.38 4.70 7.05
N LEU A 19 23.43 5.50 7.25
CA LEU A 19 24.46 5.23 8.26
C LEU A 19 23.92 5.37 9.69
N LEU A 20 23.08 6.38 9.95
CA LEU A 20 22.51 6.64 11.28
C LEU A 20 21.36 5.68 11.63
N PHE A 21 20.46 5.45 10.68
CA PHE A 21 19.24 4.66 10.91
C PHE A 21 19.40 3.20 10.48
N GLY A 22 20.31 2.90 9.56
CA GLY A 22 20.47 1.57 8.96
C GLY A 22 19.53 1.32 7.77
N ALA A 23 19.96 0.45 6.86
CA ALA A 23 19.20 0.06 5.66
C ALA A 23 17.74 -0.43 5.93
N PRO A 24 17.45 -1.24 6.98
CA PRO A 24 16.08 -1.74 7.18
C PRO A 24 15.13 -0.75 7.88
N LYS A 25 15.65 0.31 8.53
CA LYS A 25 14.80 1.23 9.32
C LYS A 25 14.13 2.31 8.48
N LEU A 26 14.79 2.78 7.42
CA LEU A 26 14.19 3.71 6.46
C LEU A 26 12.91 3.20 5.79
N PRO A 27 12.89 2.00 5.19
CA PRO A 27 11.68 1.47 4.57
C PRO A 27 10.58 1.19 5.59
N ALA A 28 10.93 0.83 6.83
CA ALA A 28 9.96 0.61 7.91
C ALA A 28 9.27 1.92 8.32
N LEU A 29 10.04 3.00 8.51
CA LEU A 29 9.51 4.32 8.84
C LEU A 29 8.64 4.88 7.69
N ALA A 30 9.11 4.76 6.45
CA ALA A 30 8.35 5.17 5.26
C ALA A 30 7.02 4.41 5.14
N ARG A 31 7.00 3.10 5.44
CA ARG A 31 5.76 2.30 5.45
C ARG A 31 4.78 2.77 6.53
N SER A 32 5.26 3.00 7.75
CA SER A 32 4.40 3.48 8.85
C SER A 32 3.80 4.87 8.56
N LEU A 33 4.61 5.81 8.06
CA LEU A 33 4.15 7.14 7.67
C LEU A 33 3.20 7.09 6.46
N GLY A 34 3.50 6.24 5.48
CA GLY A 34 2.66 6.05 4.29
C GLY A 34 1.29 5.48 4.62
N GLN A 35 1.19 4.56 5.59
CA GLN A 35 -0.08 4.02 6.07
C GLN A 35 -0.95 5.11 6.73
N SER A 36 -0.38 5.93 7.62
CA SER A 36 -1.11 7.06 8.22
C SER A 36 -1.56 8.05 7.15
N MET A 37 -0.67 8.46 6.24
CA MET A 37 -1.02 9.39 5.16
C MET A 37 -2.09 8.85 4.22
N LYS A 38 -2.12 7.54 3.97
CA LYS A 38 -3.12 6.92 3.10
C LYS A 38 -4.53 7.01 3.70
N ILE A 39 -4.67 6.74 4.99
CA ILE A 39 -5.96 6.85 5.69
C ILE A 39 -6.48 8.29 5.61
N LEU A 40 -5.62 9.26 5.95
CA LEU A 40 -5.96 10.68 5.87
C LEU A 40 -6.33 11.10 4.44
N LYS A 41 -5.61 10.60 3.44
CA LYS A 41 -5.89 10.87 2.02
C LYS A 41 -7.22 10.27 1.58
N THR A 42 -7.54 9.07 2.04
CA THR A 42 -8.79 8.36 1.73
C THR A 42 -9.98 9.08 2.35
N GLU A 43 -9.93 9.44 3.64
CA GLU A 43 -11.02 10.18 4.29
C GLU A 43 -11.28 11.52 3.57
N VAL A 44 -10.22 12.30 3.31
CA VAL A 44 -10.34 13.60 2.61
C VAL A 44 -10.76 13.45 1.13
N ALA A 45 -10.45 12.32 0.48
CA ALA A 45 -10.84 12.05 -0.90
C ALA A 45 -12.29 11.54 -1.02
N SER A 46 -12.75 10.75 -0.05
CA SER A 46 -14.12 10.26 0.05
C SER A 46 -15.14 11.39 0.20
N ASP A 47 -14.76 12.50 0.84
CA ASP A 47 -15.56 13.73 0.86
C ASP A 47 -15.73 14.40 -0.52
N LYS A 48 -14.95 14.01 -1.55
CA LYS A 48 -14.94 14.67 -2.87
C LYS A 48 -15.38 13.84 -4.07
N LYS A 49 -15.51 12.50 -3.98
CA LYS A 49 -16.03 11.65 -5.09
C LYS A 49 -16.61 10.31 -4.59
N PRO A 50 -17.63 9.75 -5.28
CA PRO A 50 -18.30 8.52 -4.88
C PRO A 50 -17.50 7.26 -5.23
N GLU A 51 -17.36 6.40 -4.22
CA GLU A 51 -17.58 4.93 -4.24
C GLU A 51 -17.03 4.15 -5.45
N GLU A 52 -15.72 3.90 -5.48
CA GLU A 52 -15.15 2.78 -6.25
C GLU A 52 -14.39 1.79 -5.34
N PRO A 53 -14.49 0.48 -5.60
CA PRO A 53 -13.82 -0.55 -4.80
C PRO A 53 -12.31 -0.34 -4.83
N THR A 54 -11.73 -0.08 -3.66
CA THR A 54 -10.30 0.21 -3.53
C THR A 54 -9.55 -1.11 -3.31
N THR A 55 -8.84 -1.57 -4.34
CA THR A 55 -7.93 -2.71 -4.24
C THR A 55 -6.56 -2.23 -3.78
N VAL A 56 -6.07 -2.74 -2.65
CA VAL A 56 -4.72 -2.46 -2.14
C VAL A 56 -3.88 -3.73 -2.13
N ILE A 57 -2.69 -3.63 -2.74
CA ILE A 57 -1.68 -4.69 -2.70
C ILE A 57 -0.74 -4.36 -1.56
N ASN A 58 -0.73 -5.21 -0.53
CA ASN A 58 0.13 -5.05 0.62
C ASN A 58 1.54 -5.57 0.32
N ALA A 59 2.52 -5.02 1.02
CA ALA A 59 3.93 -5.36 0.84
C ALA A 59 4.29 -6.80 1.22
N ASP A 60 3.40 -7.50 1.92
CA ASP A 60 3.51 -8.91 2.28
C ASP A 60 2.94 -9.87 1.22
N GLY A 61 2.50 -9.33 0.07
CA GLY A 61 1.88 -10.10 -1.01
C GLY A 61 0.39 -10.41 -0.78
N SER A 62 -0.22 -9.91 0.30
CA SER A 62 -1.67 -9.99 0.48
C SER A 62 -2.37 -8.90 -0.33
N THR A 63 -3.56 -9.23 -0.85
CA THR A 63 -4.42 -8.27 -1.55
C THR A 63 -5.63 -8.03 -0.67
N THR A 64 -5.82 -6.78 -0.23
CA THR A 64 -7.01 -6.37 0.51
C THR A 64 -7.92 -5.59 -0.43
N VAL A 65 -9.15 -6.09 -0.60
CA VAL A 65 -10.20 -5.42 -1.36
C VAL A 65 -11.18 -4.85 -0.35
N THR A 66 -11.30 -3.52 -0.32
CA THR A 66 -12.31 -2.84 0.48
C THR A 66 -13.48 -2.50 -0.43
N ASN A 67 -14.60 -3.19 -0.21
CA ASN A 67 -15.85 -2.95 -0.90
C ASN A 67 -16.56 -1.72 -0.30
N PRO A 68 -17.38 -1.02 -1.11
CA PRO A 68 -18.12 0.19 -0.69
C PRO A 68 -19.14 -0.07 0.45
N ASP A 69 -19.45 -1.32 0.75
CA ASP A 69 -20.29 -1.74 1.87
C ASP A 69 -19.56 -1.73 3.23
N GLY A 70 -18.29 -1.31 3.26
CA GLY A 70 -17.43 -1.36 4.43
C GLY A 70 -16.82 -2.74 4.70
N THR A 71 -17.16 -3.74 3.88
CA THR A 71 -16.61 -5.09 4.00
C THR A 71 -15.21 -5.11 3.43
N THR A 72 -14.23 -5.40 4.28
CA THR A 72 -12.82 -5.54 3.89
C THR A 72 -12.47 -7.01 3.74
N THR A 73 -12.28 -7.47 2.51
CA THR A 73 -11.88 -8.85 2.20
C THR A 73 -10.37 -8.89 1.98
N THR A 74 -9.62 -9.43 2.95
CA THR A 74 -8.18 -9.64 2.84
C THR A 74 -7.89 -11.05 2.35
N THR A 75 -7.50 -11.19 1.09
CA THR A 75 -7.09 -12.47 0.51
C THR A 75 -5.56 -12.55 0.53
N THR A 76 -5.00 -13.43 1.36
CA THR A 76 -3.57 -13.74 1.36
C THR A 76 -3.31 -14.83 0.33
N VAL A 77 -2.85 -14.46 -0.87
CA VAL A 77 -2.40 -15.45 -1.86
C VAL A 77 -1.04 -15.97 -1.39
N ARG A 78 -1.03 -17.08 -0.65
CA ARG A 78 0.21 -17.81 -0.38
C ARG A 78 0.73 -18.34 -1.73
N PRO A 79 2.00 -18.10 -2.12
CA PRO A 79 2.51 -18.49 -3.44
C PRO A 79 2.45 -20.00 -3.76
N ALA A 80 2.06 -20.84 -2.81
CA ALA A 80 1.95 -22.29 -2.96
C ALA A 80 0.57 -22.79 -3.42
N ASP A 81 -0.46 -21.94 -3.51
CA ASP A 81 -1.84 -22.34 -3.83
C ASP A 81 -2.36 -21.81 -5.18
N ALA A 82 -1.47 -21.54 -6.14
CA ALA A 82 -1.83 -21.23 -7.54
C ALA A 82 -2.41 -22.46 -8.30
N GLY A 83 -3.00 -23.41 -7.58
CA GLY A 83 -3.60 -24.64 -8.12
C GLY A 83 -5.05 -24.89 -7.68
N SER A 84 -5.65 -24.02 -6.86
CA SER A 84 -7.05 -24.17 -6.47
C SER A 84 -7.80 -22.85 -6.60
N ALA A 85 -8.16 -22.51 -7.84
CA ALA A 85 -9.35 -21.73 -8.14
C ALA A 85 -10.57 -22.57 -7.73
N GLY A 86 -10.74 -22.73 -6.41
CA GLY A 86 -11.89 -23.35 -5.79
C GLY A 86 -13.09 -22.44 -6.02
N SER A 87 -13.99 -22.93 -6.85
CA SER A 87 -15.32 -22.39 -7.06
C SER A 87 -16.02 -22.08 -5.73
N THR A 88 -16.38 -20.83 -5.51
CA THR A 88 -17.52 -20.48 -4.66
C THR A 88 -18.32 -19.38 -5.33
N GLY A 89 -18.96 -19.73 -6.44
CA GLY A 89 -20.32 -19.28 -6.67
C GLY A 89 -21.27 -20.25 -5.98
N PRO A 90 -22.20 -19.75 -5.17
CA PRO A 90 -23.58 -20.22 -5.23
C PRO A 90 -24.48 -18.98 -5.40
N ALA A 91 -25.33 -18.83 -6.40
CA ALA A 91 -26.37 -19.75 -6.88
C ALA A 91 -27.19 -20.37 -5.72
N ALA A 92 -28.04 -19.56 -5.11
CA ALA A 92 -29.30 -19.98 -4.48
C ALA A 92 -30.28 -18.78 -4.60
N LYS A 93 -31.26 -18.70 -5.52
CA LYS A 93 -32.39 -19.56 -5.90
C LYS A 93 -33.69 -19.03 -5.27
N ASN A 94 -34.56 -18.51 -6.16
CA ASN A 94 -36.03 -18.41 -6.15
C ASN A 94 -36.76 -18.09 -4.84
#